data_AF-A0A962FT28-F1
#
_entry.id   AF-A0A962FT28-F1
#
_cell.length_a   1.000
_cell.length_b   1.000
_cell.length_c   1.000
_cell.angle_alpha   90.00
_cell.angle_beta   90.00
_cell.angle_gamma   90.00
#
_symmetry.space_group_name_H-M   'P 1'
#
loop_
_entity.id
_entity.type
_entity.pdbx_description
1 polymer ?
#
loop_
_entity_poly.entity_id
_entity_poly.type
_entity_poly.pdbx_seq_one_letter_code
_entity_poly.pdbx_strand_id
1 'polypeptide(L)'
;MALGDTQLAYRSAGIMLQNLGDSGGRAVALKDYDYDRLGRWFSQGDRWDPRSDFMPFLAAYYYGSVPDPKKLDPVITYLAQAGARPSGEKWRWLAQAVFLARYRQEDLAKAYDLATRLASLPVEMPSWARQMPAFVSLAQGNKEAAYDIMIGILKTEAEKLPPQEVNFMVDYICTRILDAAAASIHPLCQSE
;
A
#
# COMPACT_ATOMS: atom_id res chain seq x y z
N MET A 1 22.17 7.01 28.59
CA MET A 1 21.91 6.52 27.22
C MET A 1 22.99 7.10 26.33
N ALA A 2 23.84 6.25 25.76
CA ALA A 2 25.04 6.66 25.02
C ALA A 2 24.97 6.18 23.56
N LEU A 3 25.87 6.74 22.73
CA LEU A 3 26.18 6.46 21.32
C LEU A 3 25.53 5.19 20.71
N GLY A 4 24.28 5.29 20.24
CA GLY A 4 23.70 4.28 19.35
C GLY A 4 22.91 3.13 19.98
N ASP A 5 22.59 3.18 21.28
CA ASP A 5 21.75 2.15 21.97
C ASP A 5 20.45 1.84 21.20
N THR A 6 19.78 2.87 20.68
CA THR A 6 18.55 2.73 19.89
C THR A 6 18.78 1.99 18.57
N GLN A 7 19.92 2.24 17.93
CA GLN A 7 20.30 1.61 16.66
C GLN A 7 20.72 0.16 16.85
N LEU A 8 21.36 -0.17 17.97
CA LEU A 8 21.62 -1.56 18.37
C LEU A 8 20.33 -2.31 18.68
N ALA A 9 19.40 -1.69 19.42
CA ALA A 9 18.08 -2.27 19.70
C ALA A 9 17.31 -2.56 18.42
N TYR A 10 17.28 -1.61 17.47
CA TYR A 10 16.68 -1.77 16.16
C TYR A 10 17.22 -2.99 15.41
N ARG A 11 18.55 -3.09 15.26
CA ARG A 11 19.19 -4.19 14.51
C ARG A 11 18.97 -5.53 15.20
N SER A 12 19.05 -5.57 16.52
CA SER A 12 18.84 -6.79 17.31
C SER A 12 17.41 -7.30 17.16
N ALA A 13 16.42 -6.40 17.25
CA ALA A 13 15.02 -6.75 17.02
C ALA A 13 14.76 -7.18 15.58
N GLY A 14 15.42 -6.55 14.61
CA GLY A 14 15.32 -6.92 13.21
C GLY A 14 15.82 -8.34 12.92
N ILE A 15 17.01 -8.67 13.43
CA ILE A 15 17.59 -10.02 13.31
C ILE A 15 16.72 -11.04 14.06
N MET A 16 16.23 -10.69 15.25
CA MET A 16 15.31 -11.53 16.01
C MET A 16 14.05 -11.83 15.19
N LEU A 17 13.40 -10.82 14.61
CA LEU A 17 12.17 -10.99 13.83
C LEU A 17 12.40 -11.76 12.52
N GLN A 18 13.57 -11.60 11.89
CA GLN A 18 13.92 -12.33 10.68
C GLN A 18 14.11 -13.83 10.94
N ASN A 19 14.65 -14.20 12.10
CA ASN A 19 14.95 -15.58 12.49
C ASN A 19 13.97 -16.14 13.52
N LEU A 20 12.86 -15.44 13.78
CA LEU A 20 11.90 -15.85 14.79
C LEU A 20 11.31 -17.21 14.41
N GLY A 21 11.19 -18.09 15.40
CA GLY A 21 10.60 -19.42 15.22
C GLY A 21 11.44 -20.43 14.46
N ASP A 22 12.67 -20.10 14.06
CA ASP A 22 13.69 -21.07 13.65
C ASP A 22 14.64 -21.34 14.82
N SER A 23 14.46 -22.48 15.50
CA SER A 23 15.33 -22.88 16.60
C SER A 23 15.60 -24.38 16.56
N GLY A 24 16.88 -24.73 16.43
CA GLY A 24 17.38 -26.10 16.63
C GLY A 24 16.66 -27.18 15.79
N GLY A 25 16.31 -26.88 14.54
CA GLY A 25 15.64 -27.81 13.62
C GLY A 25 14.11 -27.83 13.71
N ARG A 26 13.51 -26.91 14.48
CA ARG A 26 12.06 -26.67 14.48
C ARG A 26 11.75 -25.29 13.92
N ALA A 27 10.85 -25.25 12.93
CA ALA A 27 10.29 -24.05 12.35
C ALA A 27 8.83 -23.87 12.79
N VAL A 28 8.49 -22.70 13.34
CA VAL A 28 7.10 -22.32 13.62
C VAL A 28 6.47 -21.77 12.33
N ALA A 29 5.30 -22.27 11.94
CA ALA A 29 4.61 -21.79 10.76
C ALA A 29 4.02 -20.39 10.99
N LEU A 30 3.99 -19.54 9.95
CA LEU A 30 3.49 -18.16 10.04
C LEU A 30 2.09 -18.05 10.67
N LYS A 31 1.20 -19.01 10.37
CA LYS A 31 -0.15 -19.06 10.95
C LYS A 31 -0.18 -19.17 12.48
N ASP A 32 0.87 -19.69 13.10
CA ASP A 32 0.93 -19.96 14.54
C ASP A 32 1.51 -18.79 15.35
N TYR A 33 1.97 -17.71 14.69
CA TYR A 33 2.43 -16.50 15.37
C TYR A 33 1.27 -15.65 15.91
N ASP A 34 1.59 -14.89 16.97
CA ASP A 34 0.75 -13.82 17.52
C ASP A 34 1.00 -12.52 16.74
N TYR A 35 0.11 -12.22 15.80
CA TYR A 35 0.25 -11.06 14.91
C TYR A 35 0.07 -9.73 15.65
N ASP A 36 -0.65 -9.71 16.78
CA ASP A 36 -0.78 -8.50 17.60
C ASP A 36 0.55 -8.16 18.27
N ARG A 37 1.28 -9.18 18.75
CA ARG A 37 2.66 -9.00 19.26
C ARG A 37 3.61 -8.59 18.14
N LEU A 38 3.52 -9.22 16.98
CA LEU A 38 4.36 -8.85 15.83
C LEU A 38 4.14 -7.39 15.41
N GLY A 39 2.89 -6.95 15.30
CA GLY A 39 2.54 -5.56 15.01
C GLY A 39 3.18 -4.59 16.02
N ARG A 40 3.12 -4.90 17.31
CA ARG A 40 3.78 -4.08 18.36
C ARG A 40 5.30 -4.03 18.19
N TRP A 41 5.94 -5.16 17.86
CA TRP A 41 7.37 -5.21 17.59
C TRP A 41 7.75 -4.36 16.38
N PHE A 42 6.99 -4.42 15.30
CA PHE A 42 7.22 -3.59 14.12
C PHE A 42 7.06 -2.10 14.42
N SER A 43 5.97 -1.71 15.10
CA SER A 43 5.78 -0.32 15.53
C SER A 43 6.90 0.16 16.45
N GLN A 44 7.41 -0.70 17.32
CA GLN A 44 8.53 -0.35 18.21
C GLN A 44 9.85 -0.23 17.44
N GLY A 45 10.12 -1.14 16.49
CA GLY A 45 11.27 -1.07 15.60
C GLY A 45 11.28 0.22 14.77
N ASP A 46 10.13 0.58 14.21
CA ASP A 46 9.95 1.84 13.45
C ASP A 46 10.13 3.09 14.33
N ARG A 47 9.81 3.02 15.64
CA ARG A 47 10.14 4.12 16.57
C ARG A 47 11.64 4.26 16.83
N TRP A 48 12.37 3.15 16.83
CA TRP A 48 13.82 3.15 17.04
C TRP A 48 14.59 3.61 15.79
N ASP A 49 14.14 3.21 14.61
CA ASP A 49 14.66 3.71 13.34
C ASP A 49 13.52 3.91 12.33
N PRO A 50 12.92 5.12 12.28
CA PRO A 50 11.84 5.42 11.35
C PRO A 50 12.31 5.62 9.91
N ARG A 51 13.63 5.73 9.69
CA ARG A 51 14.20 5.90 8.35
C ARG A 51 14.38 4.56 7.67
N SER A 52 14.74 3.52 8.42
CA SER A 52 14.99 2.20 7.86
C SER A 52 13.74 1.53 7.29
N ASP A 53 13.91 0.87 6.15
CA ASP A 53 12.87 0.12 5.43
C ASP A 53 12.86 -1.37 5.76
N PHE A 54 13.77 -1.84 6.62
CA PHE A 54 13.89 -3.25 6.91
C PHE A 54 12.71 -3.81 7.73
N MET A 55 12.15 -3.05 8.67
CA MET A 55 10.96 -3.48 9.42
C MET A 55 9.70 -3.51 8.56
N PRO A 56 9.38 -2.45 7.77
CA PRO A 56 8.28 -2.51 6.80
C PRO A 56 8.45 -3.64 5.78
N PHE A 57 9.68 -3.89 5.32
CA PHE A 57 9.97 -4.98 4.39
C PHE A 57 9.62 -6.36 5.00
N LEU A 58 10.09 -6.66 6.21
CA LEU A 58 9.75 -7.91 6.89
C LEU A 58 8.24 -8.06 7.11
N ALA A 59 7.58 -6.98 7.56
CA ALA A 59 6.13 -6.99 7.77
C ALA A 59 5.37 -7.26 6.47
N ALA A 60 5.73 -6.57 5.39
CA ALA A 60 5.07 -6.65 4.09
C ALA A 60 5.23 -8.01 3.40
N TYR A 61 6.46 -8.50 3.29
CA TYR A 61 6.77 -9.60 2.38
C TYR A 61 6.90 -10.95 3.10
N TYR A 62 7.42 -10.95 4.33
CA TYR A 62 7.55 -12.18 5.12
C TYR A 62 6.27 -12.45 5.90
N TYR A 63 5.92 -11.59 6.86
CA TYR A 63 4.75 -11.82 7.71
C TYR A 63 3.42 -11.53 6.99
N GLY A 64 3.42 -10.69 5.96
CA GLY A 64 2.28 -10.44 5.09
C GLY A 64 1.89 -11.63 4.22
N SER A 65 2.71 -12.68 4.17
CA SER A 65 2.44 -13.92 3.44
C SER A 65 1.74 -14.99 4.30
N VAL A 66 1.17 -14.62 5.45
CA VAL A 66 0.40 -15.54 6.30
C VAL A 66 -0.77 -16.15 5.54
N PRO A 67 -1.04 -17.46 5.68
CA PRO A 67 -2.16 -18.11 5.02
C PRO A 67 -3.54 -17.64 5.50
N ASP A 68 -3.64 -17.18 6.76
CA ASP A 68 -4.89 -16.71 7.36
C ASP A 68 -5.02 -15.19 7.21
N PRO A 69 -5.90 -14.69 6.31
CA PRO A 69 -6.03 -13.25 6.08
C PRO A 69 -6.51 -12.45 7.29
N LYS A 70 -7.21 -13.11 8.23
CA LYS A 70 -7.72 -12.44 9.45
C LYS A 70 -6.58 -11.96 10.35
N LYS A 71 -5.39 -12.53 10.21
CA LYS A 71 -4.20 -12.14 10.96
C LYS A 71 -3.48 -10.92 10.39
N LEU A 72 -3.84 -10.45 9.20
CA LEU A 72 -3.10 -9.38 8.52
C LEU A 72 -3.32 -7.97 9.10
N ASP A 73 -4.37 -7.77 9.91
CA ASP A 73 -4.72 -6.43 10.41
C ASP A 73 -3.57 -5.71 11.16
N PRO A 74 -2.83 -6.34 12.07
CA PRO A 74 -1.68 -5.71 12.71
C PRO A 74 -0.56 -5.33 11.73
N VAL A 75 -0.33 -6.14 10.69
CA VAL A 75 0.67 -5.88 9.64
C VAL A 75 0.24 -4.70 8.77
N ILE A 76 -1.00 -4.71 8.30
CA ILE A 76 -1.58 -3.63 7.49
C ILE A 76 -1.57 -2.31 8.26
N THR A 77 -1.99 -2.35 9.52
CA THR A 77 -2.00 -1.18 10.42
C THR A 77 -0.60 -0.58 10.55
N TYR A 78 0.40 -1.43 10.79
CA TYR A 78 1.79 -0.99 10.88
C TYR A 78 2.30 -0.37 9.57
N LEU A 79 2.10 -1.04 8.43
CA LEU A 79 2.53 -0.56 7.12
C LEU A 79 1.87 0.78 6.76
N ALA A 80 0.58 0.95 7.10
CA ALA A 80 -0.13 2.20 6.90
C ALA A 80 0.44 3.34 7.76
N GLN A 81 0.87 3.05 9.00
CA GLN A 81 1.55 4.04 9.85
C GLN A 81 2.93 4.40 9.33
N ALA A 82 3.75 3.40 8.99
CA ALA A 82 5.09 3.61 8.45
C ALA A 82 5.05 4.40 7.14
N GLY A 83 4.09 4.08 6.26
CA GLY A 83 3.96 4.73 4.96
C GLY A 83 3.35 6.13 4.96
N ALA A 84 2.67 6.53 6.05
CA ALA A 84 2.16 7.89 6.20
C ALA A 84 3.24 8.90 6.62
N ARG A 85 4.47 8.47 6.89
CA ARG A 85 5.58 9.36 7.26
C ARG A 85 6.07 10.14 6.03
N PRO A 86 6.23 11.47 6.10
CA PRO A 86 6.69 12.29 4.97
C PRO A 86 8.22 12.22 4.83
N SER A 87 8.77 11.02 4.62
CA SER A 87 10.21 10.81 4.47
C SER A 87 10.49 9.84 3.33
N GLY A 88 11.34 10.26 2.38
CA GLY A 88 11.72 9.45 1.23
C GLY A 88 10.50 8.84 0.53
N GLU A 89 10.61 7.56 0.21
CA GLU A 89 9.59 6.81 -0.54
C GLU A 89 8.71 5.94 0.37
N LYS A 90 8.56 6.33 1.65
CA LYS A 90 7.81 5.55 2.66
C LYS A 90 6.36 5.28 2.25
N TRP A 91 5.75 6.17 1.46
CA TRP A 91 4.41 5.99 0.90
C TRP A 91 4.19 4.61 0.27
N ARG A 92 5.24 3.96 -0.26
CA ARG A 92 5.20 2.59 -0.80
C ARG A 92 4.70 1.56 0.21
N TRP A 93 4.97 1.75 1.50
CA TRP A 93 4.48 0.85 2.55
C TRP A 93 2.96 1.00 2.76
N LEU A 94 2.43 2.21 2.61
CA LEU A 94 0.98 2.41 2.61
C LEU A 94 0.35 1.82 1.34
N ALA A 95 0.99 1.95 0.17
CA ALA A 95 0.56 1.25 -1.05
C ALA A 95 0.57 -0.29 -0.86
N GLN A 96 1.56 -0.83 -0.16
CA GLN A 96 1.60 -2.26 0.19
C GLN A 96 0.48 -2.66 1.17
N ALA A 97 0.11 -1.78 2.11
CA ALA A 97 -1.04 -1.99 2.98
C ALA A 97 -2.35 -2.07 2.16
N VAL A 98 -2.53 -1.20 1.16
CA VAL A 98 -3.65 -1.27 0.21
C VAL A 98 -3.65 -2.61 -0.53
N PHE A 99 -2.49 -3.06 -1.01
CA PHE A 99 -2.36 -4.35 -1.72
C PHE A 99 -2.79 -5.53 -0.82
N LEU A 100 -2.30 -5.59 0.42
CA LEU A 100 -2.66 -6.66 1.35
C LEU A 100 -4.16 -6.64 1.69
N ALA A 101 -4.73 -5.46 1.96
CA ALA A 101 -6.17 -5.33 2.21
C ALA A 101 -6.99 -5.80 0.99
N ARG A 102 -6.62 -5.38 -0.22
CA ARG A 102 -7.35 -5.70 -1.45
C ARG A 102 -7.25 -7.17 -1.87
N TYR A 103 -6.04 -7.72 -1.90
CA TYR A 103 -5.79 -9.01 -2.57
C TYR A 103 -5.55 -10.17 -1.62
N ARG A 104 -5.18 -9.90 -0.35
CA ARG A 104 -5.00 -10.96 0.65
C ARG A 104 -6.21 -11.05 1.58
N GLN A 105 -6.66 -9.91 2.10
CA GLN A 105 -7.86 -9.86 2.94
C GLN A 105 -9.16 -9.83 2.15
N GLU A 106 -9.12 -9.42 0.88
CA GLU A 106 -10.31 -9.17 0.06
C GLU A 106 -11.27 -8.14 0.69
N ASP A 107 -10.73 -7.27 1.55
CA ASP A 107 -11.46 -6.20 2.21
C ASP A 107 -11.33 -4.91 1.38
N LEU A 108 -12.21 -4.79 0.40
CA LEU A 108 -12.20 -3.67 -0.53
C LEU A 108 -12.53 -2.34 0.14
N ALA A 109 -13.31 -2.33 1.23
CA ALA A 109 -13.63 -1.11 1.96
C ALA A 109 -12.37 -0.57 2.65
N LYS A 110 -11.66 -1.43 3.39
CA LYS A 110 -10.37 -1.09 4.00
C LYS A 110 -9.32 -0.69 2.97
N ALA A 111 -9.26 -1.40 1.84
CA ALA A 111 -8.34 -1.05 0.76
C ALA A 111 -8.63 0.35 0.18
N TYR A 112 -9.90 0.73 0.05
CA TYR A 112 -10.29 2.04 -0.46
C TYR A 112 -9.92 3.16 0.51
N ASP A 113 -10.16 2.97 1.81
CA ASP A 113 -9.78 3.93 2.85
C ASP A 113 -8.26 4.15 2.88
N LEU A 114 -7.48 3.07 2.83
CA LEU A 114 -6.03 3.13 2.77
C LEU A 114 -5.53 3.80 1.49
N ALA A 115 -6.16 3.52 0.35
CA ALA A 115 -5.79 4.12 -0.94
C ALA A 115 -6.10 5.62 -0.95
N THR A 116 -7.23 6.03 -0.38
CA THR A 116 -7.63 7.44 -0.28
C THR A 116 -6.64 8.19 0.61
N ARG A 117 -6.25 7.58 1.73
CA ARG A 117 -5.18 8.12 2.59
C ARG A 117 -3.85 8.25 1.83
N LEU A 118 -3.47 7.26 1.03
CA LEU A 118 -2.26 7.31 0.20
C LEU A 118 -2.30 8.49 -0.78
N ALA A 119 -3.38 8.62 -1.56
CA ALA A 119 -3.52 9.67 -2.54
C ALA A 119 -3.52 11.08 -1.92
N SER A 120 -3.93 11.20 -0.64
CA SER A 120 -3.94 12.47 0.09
C SER A 120 -2.60 12.90 0.68
N LEU A 121 -1.56 12.04 0.65
CA LEU A 121 -0.27 12.39 1.25
C LEU A 121 0.40 13.55 0.48
N PRO A 122 0.94 14.57 1.18
CA PRO A 122 1.61 15.71 0.56
C PRO A 122 3.05 15.37 0.18
N VAL A 123 3.25 14.27 -0.55
CA VAL A 123 4.57 13.80 -1.01
C VAL A 123 4.53 13.57 -2.51
N GLU A 124 5.70 13.70 -3.13
CA GLU A 124 5.86 13.33 -4.53
C GLU A 124 5.79 11.81 -4.66
N MET A 125 4.90 11.34 -5.54
CA MET A 125 4.70 9.93 -5.82
C MET A 125 4.25 9.75 -7.27
N PRO A 126 4.53 8.59 -7.89
CA PRO A 126 4.04 8.28 -9.23
C PRO A 126 2.51 8.35 -9.31
N SER A 127 1.97 8.67 -10.48
CA SER A 127 0.53 8.83 -10.67
C SER A 127 -0.27 7.58 -10.32
N TRP A 128 0.26 6.38 -10.60
CA TRP A 128 -0.40 5.13 -10.23
C TRP A 128 -0.72 5.04 -8.72
N ALA A 129 0.13 5.62 -7.87
CA ALA A 129 -0.08 5.63 -6.42
C ALA A 129 -1.26 6.54 -6.05
N ARG A 130 -1.38 7.69 -6.72
CA ARG A 130 -2.53 8.61 -6.57
C ARG A 130 -3.82 8.03 -7.16
N GLN A 131 -3.72 7.19 -8.18
CA GLN A 131 -4.85 6.56 -8.86
C GLN A 131 -5.40 5.33 -8.12
N MET A 132 -4.70 4.81 -7.08
CA MET A 132 -5.14 3.61 -6.35
C MET A 132 -6.62 3.66 -5.86
N PRO A 133 -7.17 4.78 -5.36
CA PRO A 133 -8.58 4.86 -4.99
C PRO A 133 -9.53 4.52 -6.15
N ALA A 134 -9.22 4.95 -7.37
CA ALA A 134 -10.01 4.62 -8.56
C ALA A 134 -9.95 3.12 -8.87
N PHE A 135 -8.76 2.53 -8.78
CA PHE A 135 -8.58 1.09 -9.04
C PHE A 135 -9.31 0.22 -8.01
N VAL A 136 -9.38 0.66 -6.75
CA VAL A 136 -10.14 -0.05 -5.71
C VAL A 136 -11.65 0.18 -5.90
N SER A 137 -12.09 1.40 -6.22
CA SER A 137 -13.49 1.72 -6.50
C SER A 137 -14.04 0.88 -7.65
N LEU A 138 -13.26 0.73 -8.72
CA LEU A 138 -13.64 -0.13 -9.84
C LEU A 138 -13.77 -1.60 -9.40
N ALA A 139 -12.87 -2.09 -8.54
CA ALA A 139 -12.93 -3.45 -8.01
C ALA A 139 -14.15 -3.67 -7.10
N GLN A 140 -14.63 -2.63 -6.41
CA GLN A 140 -15.90 -2.65 -5.67
C GLN A 140 -17.14 -2.66 -6.60
N GLY A 141 -16.95 -2.46 -7.92
CA GLY A 141 -18.03 -2.27 -8.88
C GLY A 141 -18.53 -0.83 -8.97
N ASN A 142 -17.94 0.11 -8.23
CA ASN A 142 -18.30 1.52 -8.26
C ASN A 142 -17.56 2.25 -9.40
N LYS A 143 -18.10 2.09 -10.61
CA LYS A 143 -17.57 2.70 -11.83
C LYS A 143 -17.64 4.23 -11.82
N GLU A 144 -18.71 4.79 -11.25
CA GLU A 144 -18.90 6.24 -11.17
C GLU A 144 -17.82 6.90 -10.30
N ALA A 145 -17.59 6.37 -9.09
CA ALA A 145 -16.50 6.88 -8.24
C ALA A 145 -15.13 6.69 -8.89
N ALA A 146 -14.88 5.54 -9.54
CA ALA A 146 -13.62 5.32 -10.26
C ALA A 146 -13.41 6.36 -11.38
N TYR A 147 -14.47 6.67 -12.13
CA TYR A 147 -14.46 7.69 -13.18
C TYR A 147 -14.15 9.08 -12.61
N ASP A 148 -14.90 9.51 -11.59
CA ASP A 148 -14.76 10.83 -10.98
C ASP A 148 -13.36 11.08 -10.43
N ILE A 149 -12.77 10.06 -9.79
CA ILE A 149 -11.40 10.14 -9.27
C ILE A 149 -10.40 10.28 -10.43
N MET A 150 -10.49 9.44 -11.47
CA MET A 150 -9.54 9.49 -12.59
C MET A 150 -9.63 10.79 -13.39
N ILE A 151 -10.85 11.26 -13.66
CA ILE A 151 -11.10 12.53 -14.34
C ILE A 151 -10.64 13.70 -13.48
N GLY A 152 -10.87 13.65 -12.16
CA GLY A 152 -10.37 14.64 -11.22
C GLY A 152 -8.85 14.79 -11.33
N ILE A 153 -8.12 13.68 -11.28
CA ILE A 153 -6.65 13.66 -11.42
C ILE A 153 -6.22 14.23 -12.78
N LEU A 154 -6.86 13.81 -13.89
CA LEU A 154 -6.53 14.36 -15.22
C LEU A 154 -6.74 15.88 -15.27
N LYS A 155 -7.85 16.39 -14.73
CA LYS A 155 -8.14 17.83 -14.74
C LYS A 155 -7.13 18.65 -13.95
N THR A 156 -6.58 18.10 -12.86
CA THR A 156 -5.68 18.85 -11.96
C THR A 156 -4.20 18.61 -12.26
N GLU A 157 -3.84 17.47 -12.84
CA GLU A 157 -2.45 17.02 -12.95
C GLU A 157 -2.00 16.70 -14.37
N ALA A 158 -2.87 16.62 -15.38
CA ALA A 158 -2.48 16.18 -16.74
C ALA A 158 -1.27 16.92 -17.33
N GLU A 159 -1.15 18.24 -17.10
CA GLU A 159 -0.03 19.04 -17.60
C GLU A 159 1.32 18.69 -16.95
N LYS A 160 1.30 18.07 -15.77
CA LYS A 160 2.48 17.68 -14.99
C LYS A 160 2.87 16.23 -15.22
N LEU A 161 2.00 15.44 -15.85
CA LEU A 161 2.22 14.01 -16.07
C LEU A 161 2.92 13.78 -17.42
N PRO A 162 3.79 12.74 -17.51
CA PRO A 162 4.29 12.28 -18.80
C PRO A 162 3.12 11.89 -19.74
N PRO A 163 3.23 12.11 -21.05
CA PRO A 163 2.18 11.77 -22.00
C PRO A 163 1.74 10.30 -21.93
N GLN A 164 2.67 9.38 -21.63
CA GLN A 164 2.36 7.96 -21.48
C GLN A 164 1.42 7.69 -20.30
N GLU A 165 1.52 8.46 -19.21
CA GLU A 165 0.64 8.31 -18.06
C GLU A 165 -0.76 8.86 -18.35
N VAL A 166 -0.85 9.99 -19.06
CA VAL A 166 -2.13 10.53 -19.54
C VAL A 166 -2.82 9.53 -20.46
N ASN A 167 -2.08 8.95 -21.42
CA ASN A 167 -2.61 7.94 -22.33
C ASN A 167 -3.10 6.69 -21.60
N PHE A 168 -2.35 6.22 -20.60
CA PHE A 168 -2.78 5.10 -19.76
C PHE A 168 -4.08 5.43 -19.00
N MET A 169 -4.19 6.64 -18.43
CA MET A 169 -5.41 7.04 -17.71
C MET A 169 -6.62 7.12 -18.64
N VAL A 170 -6.46 7.69 -19.83
CA VAL A 170 -7.52 7.76 -20.85
C VAL A 170 -7.94 6.35 -21.28
N ASP A 171 -6.97 5.49 -21.63
CA ASP A 171 -7.24 4.09 -21.97
C ASP A 171 -7.98 3.36 -20.84
N TYR A 172 -7.55 3.53 -19.59
CA TYR A 172 -8.18 2.90 -18.45
C TYR A 172 -9.63 3.37 -18.26
N ILE A 173 -9.91 4.67 -18.43
CA ILE A 173 -11.27 5.21 -18.38
C ILE A 173 -12.12 4.59 -19.48
N CYS A 174 -11.63 4.59 -20.72
CA CYS A 174 -12.39 4.17 -21.89
C CYS A 174 -12.60 2.65 -21.98
N THR A 175 -11.65 1.84 -21.50
CA THR A 175 -11.67 0.38 -21.65
C THR A 175 -12.07 -0.38 -20.39
N ARG A 176 -11.87 0.20 -19.20
CA ARG A 176 -12.12 -0.50 -17.92
C ARG A 176 -13.26 0.11 -17.11
N ILE A 177 -13.41 1.44 -17.12
CA ILE A 177 -14.42 2.12 -16.31
C ILE A 177 -15.73 2.24 -17.07
N LEU A 178 -15.71 2.95 -18.20
CA LEU A 178 -16.89 3.14 -19.05
C LEU A 178 -17.32 1.82 -19.70
N ASP A 179 -18.60 1.72 -20.05
CA ASP A 179 -19.06 0.68 -20.96
C ASP A 179 -18.85 1.10 -22.42
N ALA A 180 -19.00 0.15 -23.35
CA ALA A 180 -18.72 0.40 -24.77
C ALA A 180 -19.61 1.50 -25.37
N ALA A 181 -20.86 1.64 -24.90
CA ALA A 181 -21.78 2.67 -25.38
C ALA A 181 -21.34 4.05 -24.90
N ALA A 182 -21.07 4.21 -23.60
CA ALA A 182 -20.58 5.46 -23.02
C ALA A 182 -19.22 5.85 -23.58
N ALA A 183 -18.30 4.90 -23.75
CA ALA A 183 -16.99 5.16 -24.34
C ALA A 183 -17.11 5.69 -25.79
N SER A 184 -18.02 5.14 -26.60
CA SER A 184 -18.19 5.56 -28.01
C SER A 184 -18.58 7.02 -28.21
N ILE A 185 -19.27 7.61 -27.22
CA ILE A 185 -19.74 9.01 -27.25
C ILE A 185 -18.87 9.95 -26.39
N HIS A 186 -17.91 9.41 -25.63
CA HIS A 186 -17.15 10.19 -24.67
C HIS A 186 -16.00 10.95 -25.38
N PRO A 187 -15.90 12.29 -25.25
CA PRO A 187 -14.89 13.09 -25.97
C PRO A 187 -13.44 12.63 -25.75
N LEU A 188 -13.09 12.17 -24.54
CA LEU A 188 -11.75 11.64 -24.24
C LEU A 188 -11.43 10.31 -24.94
N CYS A 189 -12.44 9.55 -25.35
CA CYS A 189 -12.28 8.22 -25.94
C CYS A 189 -12.29 8.25 -27.48
N GLN A 190 -12.50 9.43 -28.06
CA GLN A 190 -12.58 9.65 -29.51
C GLN A 190 -11.28 10.23 -30.10
N SER A 191 -10.29 10.55 -29.27
CA SER A 191 -8.99 11.05 -29.73
C SER A 191 -8.07 9.89 -30.14
N GLU A 192 -7.85 9.77 -31.45
CA GLU A 192 -6.74 9.01 -32.06
C GLU A 192 -5.36 9.59 -31.71
#